data_AF-A0A7W5B335-F1
#
_entry.id   AF-A0A7W5B335-F1
#
_cell.length_a   1.000
_cell.length_b   1.000
_cell.length_c   1.000
_cell.angle_alpha   90.00
_cell.angle_beta   90.00
_cell.angle_gamma   90.00
#
_symmetry.space_group_name_H-M   'P 1'
#
loop_
_entity.id
_entity.type
_entity.pdbx_description
1 polymer ?
#
loop_
_entity_poly.entity_id
_entity_poly.type
_entity_poly.pdbx_seq_one_letter_code
_entity_poly.pdbx_strand_id
1 'polypeptide(L)'
;MLSAHEAITKHVSAQNRHLVHFAELDELREQAIERCSSLCKAGETFSVNEINEITAQINAHARKGISPTRVFVTEEMVREYAAKI
;
A
#
# COMPACT_ATOMS: atom_id res chain seq x y z
N MET A 1 -15.15 -14.35 32.59
CA MET A 1 -15.65 -13.27 31.71
C MET A 1 -14.54 -12.24 31.57
N LEU A 2 -14.24 -11.77 30.36
CA LEU A 2 -13.42 -10.57 30.18
C LEU A 2 -14.26 -9.35 30.58
N SER A 3 -13.67 -8.40 31.30
CA SER A 3 -14.33 -7.13 31.58
C SER A 3 -14.53 -6.33 30.28
N ALA A 4 -15.54 -5.46 30.23
CA ALA A 4 -15.77 -4.60 29.06
C ALA A 4 -14.52 -3.76 28.70
N HIS A 5 -13.76 -3.33 29.71
CA HIS A 5 -12.48 -2.62 29.51
C HIS A 5 -11.44 -3.48 28.78
N GLU A 6 -11.25 -4.74 29.18
CA GLU A 6 -10.28 -5.63 28.51
C GLU A 6 -10.69 -5.97 27.06
N ALA A 7 -11.99 -6.08 26.80
CA ALA A 7 -12.50 -6.29 25.45
C ALA A 7 -12.22 -5.08 24.53
N ILE A 8 -12.42 -3.85 25.05
CA ILE A 8 -12.12 -2.60 24.33
C ILE A 8 -10.62 -2.49 24.06
N THR A 9 -9.76 -2.74 25.06
CA THR A 9 -8.31 -2.69 24.89
C THR A 9 -7.83 -3.66 23.81
N LYS A 10 -8.34 -4.91 23.79
CA LYS A 10 -8.00 -5.89 22.75
C LYS A 10 -8.45 -5.43 21.37
N HIS A 11 -9.64 -4.85 21.26
CA HIS A 11 -10.20 -4.37 20.00
C HIS A 11 -9.39 -3.20 19.42
N VAL A 12 -9.07 -2.18 20.23
CA VAL A 12 -8.24 -1.04 19.81
C VAL A 12 -6.83 -1.49 19.42
N SER A 13 -6.23 -2.40 20.19
CA SER A 13 -4.90 -2.94 19.87
C SER A 13 -4.87 -3.70 18.55
N ALA A 14 -5.94 -4.43 18.23
CA ALA A 14 -6.07 -5.12 16.95
C ALA A 14 -6.19 -4.13 15.78
N GLN A 15 -7.02 -3.10 15.91
CA GLN A 15 -7.15 -2.05 14.89
C GLN A 15 -5.83 -1.31 14.64
N ASN A 16 -5.10 -0.95 15.70
CA ASN A 16 -3.79 -0.31 15.56
C ASN A 16 -2.81 -1.18 14.78
N ARG A 17 -2.78 -2.50 15.02
CA ARG A 17 -1.93 -3.42 14.23
C ARG A 17 -2.32 -3.46 12.76
N HIS A 18 -3.61 -3.41 12.44
CA HIS A 18 -4.06 -3.33 11.05
C HIS A 18 -3.61 -2.04 10.36
N LEU A 19 -3.66 -0.90 11.06
CA LEU A 19 -3.22 0.39 10.54
C LEU A 19 -1.71 0.45 10.33
N VAL A 20 -0.92 -0.06 11.29
CA VAL A 20 0.55 -0.11 11.16
C VAL A 20 0.95 -0.96 9.96
N HIS A 21 0.40 -2.18 9.85
CA HIS A 21 0.76 -3.05 8.72
C HIS A 21 0.32 -2.48 7.37
N PHE A 22 -0.81 -1.77 7.34
CA PHE A 22 -1.22 -1.06 6.13
C PHE A 22 -0.23 0.05 5.76
N ALA A 23 0.23 0.84 6.73
CA ALA A 23 1.19 1.91 6.49
C ALA A 23 2.53 1.37 5.95
N GLU A 24 3.02 0.26 6.50
CA GLU A 24 4.23 -0.43 6.00
C GLU A 24 4.09 -0.83 4.53
N LEU A 25 2.96 -1.44 4.15
CA LEU A 25 2.72 -1.83 2.76
C LEU A 25 2.55 -0.62 1.82
N ASP A 26 1.90 0.45 2.28
CA ASP A 26 1.71 1.67 1.48
C ASP A 26 3.05 2.39 1.26
N GLU A 27 3.94 2.40 2.26
CA GLU A 27 5.30 2.93 2.13
C GLU A 27 6.12 2.12 1.10
N LEU A 28 6.07 0.79 1.16
CA LEU A 28 6.74 -0.06 0.17
C LEU A 28 6.22 0.19 -1.25
N ARG A 29 4.90 0.40 -1.39
CA ARG A 29 4.28 0.74 -2.66
C ARG A 29 4.78 2.08 -3.18
N GLU A 30 4.90 3.08 -2.31
CA GLU A 30 5.43 4.41 -2.68
C GLU A 30 6.88 4.32 -3.17
N GLN A 31 7.74 3.60 -2.45
CA GLN A 31 9.13 3.39 -2.88
C GLN A 31 9.22 2.69 -4.25
N ALA A 32 8.33 1.73 -4.54
CA ALA A 32 8.28 1.07 -5.84
C ALA A 32 7.81 2.02 -6.96
N ILE A 33 6.86 2.91 -6.67
CA ILE A 33 6.41 3.95 -7.60
C ILE A 33 7.55 4.93 -7.90
N GLU A 34 8.29 5.37 -6.88
CA GLU A 34 9.44 6.25 -7.05
C GLU A 34 10.50 5.62 -7.96
N ARG A 35 10.89 4.36 -7.71
CA ARG A 35 11.85 3.64 -8.56
C ARG A 35 11.38 3.55 -10.01
N CYS A 36 10.13 3.15 -10.24
CA CYS A 36 9.59 3.06 -11.61
C CYS A 36 9.55 4.42 -12.29
N SER A 37 9.20 5.48 -11.56
CA SER A 37 9.16 6.85 -12.08
C SER A 37 10.56 7.36 -12.42
N SER A 38 11.57 7.03 -11.61
CA SER A 38 12.97 7.36 -11.90
C SER A 38 13.48 6.66 -13.16
N LEU A 39 13.21 5.36 -13.33
CA LEU A 39 13.56 4.62 -14.54
C LEU A 39 12.84 5.20 -15.76
N CYS A 40 11.54 5.50 -15.64
CA CYS A 40 10.77 6.13 -16.71
C CYS A 40 11.37 7.48 -17.13
N LYS A 41 11.78 8.32 -16.17
CA LYS A 41 12.43 9.61 -16.44
C LYS A 41 13.80 9.47 -17.11
N ALA A 42 14.55 8.43 -16.76
CA ALA A 42 15.83 8.11 -17.39
C ALA A 42 15.68 7.56 -18.81
N GLY A 43 14.46 7.31 -19.29
CA GLY A 43 14.19 6.65 -20.56
C GLY A 43 14.51 5.15 -20.53
N GLU A 44 14.66 4.58 -19.33
CA GLU A 44 14.92 3.17 -19.12
C GLU A 44 13.62 2.35 -19.15
N THR A 45 13.77 1.04 -19.39
CA THR A 45 12.65 0.11 -19.29
C THR A 45 12.27 -0.06 -17.83
N PHE A 46 10.98 0.05 -17.52
CA PHE A 46 10.44 -0.17 -16.18
C PHE A 46 9.26 -1.14 -16.24
N SER A 47 8.83 -1.64 -15.08
CA SER A 47 7.67 -2.52 -14.96
C SER A 47 6.85 -2.13 -13.73
N VAL A 48 5.54 -2.25 -13.83
CA VAL A 48 4.61 -2.00 -12.71
C VAL A 48 4.33 -3.24 -11.87
N ASN A 49 5.00 -4.38 -12.14
CA ASN A 49 4.72 -5.65 -11.47
C ASN A 49 4.91 -5.56 -9.96
N GLU A 50 6.04 -5.03 -9.50
CA GLU A 50 6.31 -4.89 -8.05
C GLU A 50 5.26 -4.00 -7.36
N ILE A 51 4.91 -2.86 -7.97
CA ILE A 51 3.86 -1.96 -7.47
C ILE A 51 2.52 -2.71 -7.32
N ASN A 52 2.19 -3.54 -8.30
CA ASN A 52 0.93 -4.28 -8.35
C ASN A 52 0.91 -5.50 -7.43
N GLU A 53 2.06 -6.14 -7.19
CA GLU A 53 2.21 -7.19 -6.18
C GLU A 53 1.98 -6.62 -4.77
N ILE A 54 2.55 -5.46 -4.46
CA ILE A 54 2.31 -4.77 -3.18
C ILE A 54 0.86 -4.31 -3.09
N THR A 55 0.29 -3.77 -4.18
CA THR A 55 -1.13 -3.40 -4.25
C THR A 55 -2.04 -4.58 -3.95
N ALA A 56 -1.72 -5.78 -4.46
CA ALA A 56 -2.47 -6.99 -4.16
C ALA A 56 -2.37 -7.39 -2.68
N GLN A 57 -1.20 -7.22 -2.05
CA GLN A 57 -1.01 -7.45 -0.62
C GLN A 57 -1.83 -6.47 0.22
N ILE A 58 -1.82 -5.17 -0.12
CA ILE A 58 -2.66 -4.15 0.52
C ILE A 58 -4.13 -4.54 0.42
N ASN A 59 -4.61 -4.88 -0.78
CA ASN A 59 -6.00 -5.24 -1.01
C ASN A 59 -6.39 -6.55 -0.30
N ALA A 60 -5.46 -7.49 -0.15
CA ALA A 60 -5.67 -8.70 0.64
C ALA A 60 -5.75 -8.43 2.14
N HIS A 61 -4.92 -7.52 2.66
CA HIS A 61 -4.95 -7.07 4.05
C HIS A 61 -6.21 -6.27 4.38
N ALA A 62 -6.57 -5.32 3.52
CA ALA A 62 -7.73 -4.43 3.67
C ALA A 62 -9.05 -5.21 3.83
N ARG A 63 -9.21 -6.34 3.11
CA ARG A 63 -10.39 -7.22 3.24
C ARG A 63 -10.64 -7.77 4.64
N LYS A 64 -9.64 -7.72 5.53
CA LYS A 64 -9.71 -8.25 6.90
C LYS A 64 -9.75 -7.18 7.98
N GLY A 65 -9.76 -5.89 7.61
CA GLY A 65 -9.57 -4.81 8.55
C GLY A 65 -10.27 -3.50 8.14
N ILE A 66 -9.87 -2.41 8.79
CA ILE A 66 -10.42 -1.06 8.61
C ILE A 66 -9.69 -0.23 7.52
N SER A 67 -8.62 -0.79 6.96
CA SER A 67 -7.75 -0.06 6.03
C SER A 67 -8.33 -0.01 4.61
N PRO A 68 -8.08 1.06 3.84
CA PRO A 68 -8.61 1.20 2.49
C PRO A 68 -7.90 0.30 1.49
N THR A 69 -8.55 0.05 0.34
CA THR A 69 -7.93 -0.60 -0.82
C THR A 69 -7.15 0.40 -1.69
N ARG A 70 -6.32 -0.12 -2.59
CA ARG A 70 -5.57 0.63 -3.60
C ARG A 70 -5.89 0.12 -5.00
N VAL A 71 -5.84 1.02 -5.98
CA VAL A 71 -5.99 0.68 -7.39
C VAL A 71 -4.68 0.11 -7.94
N PHE A 72 -4.79 -0.87 -8.84
CA PHE A 72 -3.65 -1.35 -9.62
C PHE A 72 -3.17 -0.24 -10.56
N VAL A 73 -1.86 -0.21 -10.75
CA VAL A 73 -1.15 0.80 -11.53
C VAL A 73 -0.86 0.26 -12.92
N THR A 74 -1.06 1.10 -13.93
CA THR A 74 -0.64 0.84 -15.31
C THR A 74 0.65 1.59 -15.62
N GLU A 75 1.37 1.17 -16.67
CA GLU A 75 2.54 1.93 -17.13
C GLU A 75 2.18 3.37 -17.53
N GLU A 76 0.98 3.58 -18.10
CA GLU A 76 0.50 4.91 -18.46
C GLU A 76 0.40 5.81 -17.24
N MET A 77 -0.14 5.32 -16.11
CA MET A 77 -0.19 6.09 -14.86
C MET A 77 1.22 6.49 -14.38
N VAL A 78 2.21 5.61 -14.51
CA VAL A 78 3.61 5.93 -14.17
C VAL A 78 4.17 7.01 -15.09
N ARG A 79 3.93 6.91 -16.40
CA ARG A 79 4.39 7.92 -17.38
C ARG A 79 3.75 9.28 -17.12
N GLU A 80 2.43 9.31 -16.87
CA GLU A 80 1.70 10.53 -16.53
C GLU A 80 2.20 11.16 -15.24
N TYR A 81 2.48 10.34 -14.22
CA TYR A 81 3.02 10.81 -12.96
C TYR A 81 4.44 11.36 -13.14
N ALA A 82 5.32 10.60 -13.79
CA ALA A 82 6.70 10.99 -14.08
C ALA A 82 6.80 12.29 -14.89
N ALA A 83 5.81 12.59 -15.75
CA ALA A 83 5.74 13.84 -16.51
C ALA A 83 5.30 15.07 -15.66
N LYS A 84 4.71 14.85 -14.48
CA LYS A 84 4.23 15.90 -13.58
C LYS A 84 5.24 16.28 -12.48
N ILE A 85 6.24 15.43 -12.24
CA ILE A 85 7.27 15.60 -11.20
C ILE A 85 8.64 15.88 -11.80
#